data_AF-A0A971WQC7-F1
#
_entry.id   AF-A0A971WQC7-F1
#
_cell.length_a   1.000
_cell.length_b   1.000
_cell.length_c   1.000
_cell.angle_alpha   90.00
_cell.angle_beta   90.00
_cell.angle_gamma   90.00
#
_symmetry.space_group_name_H-M   'P 1'
#
loop_
_entity.id
_entity.type
_entity.pdbx_description
1 polymer ?
#
loop_
_entity_poly.entity_id
_entity_poly.type
_entity_poly.pdbx_seq_one_letter_code
_entity_poly.pdbx_strand_id
1 'polypeptide(L)'
;MLSKNLGIEVEFTGITRRRAAKVLADHLGGRSSQHGRAYWVAEPSGRIWKVVYDGSIRCQKKVDGQRIAAGAEYSVEIVSPILTYQEDIDSLQEMVRKIRKAGGFANKTTGIHIHLDGKDHTPKSLRNFLNIIYSRNDLLYTSLEIERESMRYCKKMDTSLVEK
;
A
#
# COMPACT_ATOMS: atom_id res chain seq x y z
N MET A 1 13.93 -13.03 -13.34
CA MET A 1 13.18 -12.74 -12.09
C MET A 1 13.42 -11.30 -11.69
N LEU A 2 12.41 -10.60 -11.16
CA LEU A 2 12.59 -9.24 -10.63
C LEU A 2 13.43 -9.29 -9.35
N SER A 3 14.70 -8.92 -9.44
CA SER A 3 15.64 -8.85 -8.31
C SER A 3 15.68 -7.47 -7.65
N LYS A 4 14.64 -6.66 -7.84
CA LYS A 4 14.62 -5.26 -7.41
C LYS A 4 14.01 -5.11 -6.03
N ASN A 5 14.62 -4.22 -5.26
CA ASN A 5 14.07 -3.72 -4.02
C ASN A 5 12.79 -2.93 -4.32
N LEU A 6 11.82 -3.07 -3.44
CA LEU A 6 10.59 -2.29 -3.46
C LEU A 6 10.18 -1.88 -2.06
N GLY A 7 9.38 -0.82 -1.98
CA GLY A 7 8.64 -0.44 -0.78
C GLY A 7 7.15 -0.40 -1.12
N ILE A 8 6.31 -0.61 -0.12
CA ILE A 8 4.87 -0.52 -0.30
C ILE A 8 4.20 0.20 0.86
N GLU A 9 3.22 1.03 0.52
CA GLU A 9 2.29 1.65 1.44
C GLU A 9 0.88 1.16 1.11
N VAL A 10 0.17 0.65 2.11
CA VAL A 10 -1.19 0.11 1.94
C VAL A 10 -2.14 0.83 2.88
N GLU A 11 -3.06 1.60 2.31
CA GLU A 11 -4.05 2.36 3.05
C GLU A 11 -5.36 1.59 3.18
N PHE A 12 -5.99 1.66 4.35
CA PHE A 12 -7.29 1.05 4.60
C PHE A 12 -7.95 1.65 5.84
N THR A 13 -9.23 1.28 6.03
CA THR A 13 -9.99 1.56 7.24
C THR A 13 -10.64 0.28 7.76
N GLY A 14 -11.61 0.36 8.67
CA GLY A 14 -12.34 -0.80 9.18
C GLY A 14 -11.77 -1.43 10.45
N ILE A 15 -10.47 -1.29 10.68
CA ILE A 15 -9.81 -1.62 11.96
C ILE A 15 -8.95 -0.46 12.44
N THR A 16 -8.66 -0.42 13.73
CA THR A 16 -7.79 0.61 14.29
C THR A 16 -6.32 0.36 13.97
N ARG A 17 -5.49 1.42 13.93
CA ARG A 17 -4.02 1.28 13.79
C ARG A 17 -3.42 0.31 14.80
N ARG A 18 -3.90 0.34 16.06
CA ARG A 18 -3.47 -0.59 17.11
C ARG A 18 -3.77 -2.04 16.74
N ARG A 19 -4.98 -2.30 16.24
CA ARG A 19 -5.39 -3.65 15.82
C ARG A 19 -4.60 -4.11 14.60
N ALA A 20 -4.39 -3.24 13.62
CA ALA A 20 -3.56 -3.53 12.45
C ALA A 20 -2.12 -3.87 12.86
N ALA A 21 -1.49 -3.07 13.73
CA ALA A 21 -0.15 -3.34 14.24
C ALA A 21 -0.05 -4.68 14.98
N LYS A 22 -1.08 -5.06 15.74
CA LYS A 22 -1.15 -6.39 16.35
C LYS A 22 -1.24 -7.51 15.31
N VAL A 23 -2.07 -7.37 14.29
CA VAL A 23 -2.17 -8.35 13.19
C VAL A 23 -0.84 -8.52 12.46
N LEU A 24 -0.12 -7.41 12.24
CA LEU A 24 1.22 -7.43 11.64
C LEU A 24 2.23 -8.15 12.53
N ALA A 25 2.28 -7.80 13.82
CA ALA A 25 3.19 -8.44 14.77
C ALA A 25 2.93 -9.95 14.86
N ASP A 26 1.66 -10.35 14.95
CA ASP A 26 1.27 -11.76 15.00
C ASP A 26 1.63 -12.50 13.70
N HIS A 27 1.55 -11.84 12.53
CA HIS A 27 1.92 -12.45 11.25
C HIS A 27 3.43 -12.57 11.04
N LEU A 28 4.19 -11.53 11.38
CA LEU A 28 5.64 -11.44 11.18
C LEU A 28 6.44 -12.14 12.28
N GLY A 29 5.78 -12.64 13.34
CA GLY A 29 6.45 -13.15 14.54
C GLY A 29 7.19 -12.04 15.31
N GLY A 30 6.76 -10.79 15.12
CA GLY A 30 7.43 -9.59 15.62
C GLY A 30 6.81 -9.02 16.90
N ARG A 31 7.24 -7.81 17.27
CA ARG A 31 6.69 -7.07 18.41
C ARG A 31 6.26 -5.67 17.97
N SER A 32 5.04 -5.29 18.35
CA SER A 32 4.53 -3.94 18.13
C SER A 32 4.86 -3.01 19.29
N SER A 33 5.27 -1.79 19.01
CA SER A 33 5.46 -0.70 19.98
C SER A 33 4.74 0.57 19.51
N GLN A 34 4.24 1.39 20.43
CA GLN A 34 3.57 2.64 20.10
C GLN A 34 4.59 3.79 20.03
N HIS A 35 4.51 4.60 18.98
CA HIS A 35 5.35 5.77 18.73
C HIS A 35 4.47 6.97 18.41
N GLY A 36 4.10 7.72 19.46
CA GLY A 36 3.10 8.79 19.35
C GLY A 36 1.74 8.24 18.85
N ARG A 37 1.30 8.70 17.67
CA ARG A 37 0.07 8.23 17.01
C ARG A 37 0.28 7.01 16.10
N ALA A 38 1.52 6.61 15.85
CA ALA A 38 1.90 5.49 15.02
C ALA A 38 2.24 4.24 15.85
N TYR A 39 2.37 3.11 15.17
CA TYR A 39 2.89 1.87 15.74
C TYR A 39 4.02 1.34 14.87
N TRP A 40 5.09 0.84 15.48
CA TRP A 40 6.19 0.20 14.78
C TRP A 40 6.17 -1.29 15.13
N VAL A 41 6.28 -2.13 14.12
CA VAL A 41 6.33 -3.59 14.24
C VAL A 41 7.71 -4.04 13.79
N ALA A 42 8.55 -4.40 14.75
CA ALA A 42 9.87 -4.97 14.47
C ALA A 42 9.72 -6.48 14.28
N GLU A 43 10.08 -6.97 13.08
CA GLU A 43 10.15 -8.40 12.80
C GLU A 43 11.47 -8.99 13.30
N PRO A 44 11.61 -10.33 13.40
CA PRO A 44 12.82 -10.97 13.94
C PRO A 44 14.13 -10.60 13.25
N SER A 45 14.08 -10.23 11.97
CA SER A 45 15.25 -9.76 11.20
C SER A 45 15.73 -8.37 11.61
N GLY A 46 14.95 -7.63 12.40
CA GLY A 46 15.18 -6.23 12.75
C GLY A 46 14.58 -5.23 11.78
N ARG A 47 14.01 -5.66 10.63
CA ARG A 47 13.25 -4.76 9.76
C ARG A 47 12.00 -4.24 10.47
N ILE A 48 11.64 -3.00 10.20
CA ILE A 48 10.53 -2.30 10.87
C ILE A 48 9.44 -1.98 9.87
N TRP A 49 8.25 -2.50 10.12
CA TRP A 49 7.01 -2.07 9.50
C TRP A 49 6.38 -0.96 10.34
N LYS A 50 5.77 0.03 9.71
CA LYS A 50 5.08 1.13 10.41
C LYS A 50 3.59 1.07 10.10
N VAL A 51 2.79 1.41 11.10
CA VAL A 51 1.35 1.61 10.97
C VAL A 51 1.04 3.04 11.38
N VAL A 52 0.77 3.89 10.40
CA VAL A 52 0.72 5.34 10.54
C VAL A 52 -0.67 5.90 10.19
N TYR A 53 -0.86 7.17 10.53
CA TYR A 53 -2.07 7.91 10.18
C TYR A 53 -1.91 8.53 8.80
N ASP A 54 -2.90 8.35 7.94
CA ASP A 54 -3.05 9.11 6.70
C ASP A 54 -4.25 10.06 6.79
N GLY A 55 -4.03 11.34 6.47
CA GLY A 55 -5.04 12.39 6.63
C GLY A 55 -6.13 12.40 5.56
N SER A 56 -5.96 11.67 4.47
CA SER A 56 -6.86 11.64 3.32
C SER A 56 -7.97 10.57 3.45
N ILE A 57 -7.78 9.58 4.34
CA ILE A 57 -8.72 8.47 4.51
C ILE A 57 -10.00 8.89 5.24
N ARG A 58 -11.15 8.75 4.57
CA ARG A 58 -12.47 8.79 5.21
C ARG A 58 -12.67 7.53 6.06
N CYS A 59 -12.54 7.70 7.37
CA CYS A 59 -12.56 6.60 8.33
C CYS A 59 -13.95 5.95 8.45
N GLN A 60 -14.00 4.62 8.33
CA GLN A 60 -15.22 3.84 8.48
C GLN A 60 -14.97 2.58 9.30
N LYS A 61 -16.02 2.06 9.93
CA LYS A 61 -16.02 0.74 10.57
C LYS A 61 -17.29 -0.02 10.23
N LYS A 62 -17.26 -1.35 10.38
CA LYS A 62 -18.46 -2.18 10.23
C LYS A 62 -19.16 -2.37 11.57
N VAL A 63 -20.45 -2.07 11.62
CA VAL A 63 -21.36 -2.37 12.72
C VAL A 63 -22.60 -3.00 12.11
N ASP A 64 -22.97 -4.20 12.55
CA ASP A 64 -24.13 -4.96 12.05
C ASP A 64 -24.18 -5.06 10.50
N GLY A 65 -23.02 -5.28 9.89
CA GLY A 65 -22.86 -5.40 8.44
C GLY A 65 -22.83 -4.06 7.68
N GLN A 66 -23.17 -2.94 8.31
CA GLN A 66 -23.18 -1.62 7.70
C GLN A 66 -21.85 -0.88 7.93
N ARG A 67 -21.40 -0.11 6.93
CA ARG A 67 -20.23 0.77 7.05
C ARG A 67 -20.69 2.13 7.58
N ILE A 68 -20.23 2.49 8.78
CA ILE A 68 -20.52 3.78 9.42
C ILE A 68 -19.25 4.58 9.60
N ALA A 69 -19.37 5.90 9.80
CA ALA A 69 -18.24 6.77 10.09
C ALA A 69 -17.49 6.32 11.35
N ALA A 70 -16.17 6.50 11.35
CA ALA A 70 -15.30 6.14 12.46
C ALA A 70 -14.27 7.25 12.76
N GLY A 71 -13.62 7.16 13.92
CA GLY A 71 -12.61 8.12 14.35
C GLY A 71 -11.26 7.94 13.64
N ALA A 72 -10.36 8.90 13.88
CA ALA A 72 -9.04 8.96 13.26
C ALA A 72 -8.12 7.78 13.60
N GLU A 73 -8.46 6.95 14.57
CA GLU A 73 -7.80 5.67 14.88
C GLU A 73 -8.01 4.61 13.79
N TYR A 74 -9.05 4.75 12.95
CA TYR A 74 -9.35 3.89 11.80
C TYR A 74 -8.77 4.42 10.48
N SER A 75 -8.01 5.52 10.51
CA SER A 75 -7.14 5.90 9.40
C SER A 75 -5.83 5.14 9.56
N VAL A 76 -5.59 4.20 8.65
CA VAL A 76 -4.50 3.24 8.74
C VAL A 76 -3.76 3.18 7.41
N GLU A 77 -2.48 3.47 7.45
CA GLU A 77 -1.52 3.17 6.38
C GLU A 77 -0.44 2.25 6.95
N ILE A 78 -0.22 1.11 6.30
CA ILE A 78 0.93 0.25 6.59
C ILE A 78 2.06 0.65 5.64
N VAL A 79 3.23 0.99 6.20
CA VAL A 79 4.45 1.28 5.46
C VAL A 79 5.45 0.15 5.67
N SER A 80 5.89 -0.47 4.58
CA SER A 80 6.87 -1.55 4.64
C SER A 80 8.29 -1.05 4.90
N PRO A 81 9.19 -1.92 5.42
CA PRO A 81 10.63 -1.76 5.19
C PRO A 81 10.95 -1.96 3.70
N ILE A 82 12.23 -1.90 3.33
CA ILE A 82 12.67 -2.34 2.00
C ILE A 82 12.42 -3.85 1.88
N LEU A 83 11.73 -4.24 0.81
CA LEU A 83 11.34 -5.61 0.49
C LEU A 83 12.02 -6.06 -0.80
N THR A 84 12.12 -7.37 -1.00
CA THR A 84 12.43 -7.97 -2.30
C THR A 84 11.22 -8.76 -2.82
N TYR A 85 11.00 -8.74 -4.14
CA TYR A 85 9.86 -9.46 -4.71
C TYR A 85 9.94 -10.97 -4.41
N GLN A 86 11.13 -11.57 -4.52
CA GLN A 86 11.29 -13.01 -4.39
C GLN A 86 11.07 -13.53 -2.96
N GLU A 87 11.44 -12.75 -1.95
CA GLU A 87 11.40 -13.21 -0.56
C GLU A 87 10.13 -12.74 0.15
N ASP A 88 9.64 -11.53 -0.15
CA ASP A 88 8.64 -10.87 0.68
C ASP A 88 7.23 -10.88 0.07
N ILE A 89 7.06 -11.11 -1.25
CA ILE A 89 5.74 -10.90 -1.90
C ILE A 89 4.65 -11.80 -1.34
N ASP A 90 4.94 -13.07 -1.07
CA ASP A 90 3.96 -14.02 -0.56
C ASP A 90 3.54 -13.67 0.87
N SER A 91 4.52 -13.27 1.70
CA SER A 91 4.29 -12.78 3.05
C SER A 91 3.45 -11.50 3.04
N LEU A 92 3.81 -10.53 2.20
CA LEU A 92 3.06 -9.28 2.03
C LEU A 92 1.60 -9.55 1.61
N GLN A 93 1.37 -10.43 0.64
CA GLN A 93 0.00 -10.79 0.23
C GLN A 93 -0.78 -11.45 1.37
N GLU A 94 -0.14 -12.34 2.13
CA GLU A 94 -0.77 -13.01 3.27
C GLU A 94 -1.10 -12.03 4.40
N MET A 95 -0.22 -11.07 4.68
CA MET A 95 -0.47 -9.95 5.59
C MET A 95 -1.75 -9.19 5.19
N VAL A 96 -1.89 -8.83 3.91
CA VAL A 96 -3.08 -8.13 3.39
C VAL A 96 -4.34 -8.97 3.56
N ARG A 97 -4.29 -10.29 3.30
CA ARG A 97 -5.42 -11.21 3.55
C ARG A 97 -5.79 -11.27 5.03
N LYS A 98 -4.81 -11.31 5.93
CA LYS A 98 -5.04 -11.30 7.39
C LYS A 98 -5.64 -9.99 7.89
N ILE A 99 -5.20 -8.85 7.36
CA ILE A 99 -5.80 -7.54 7.65
C ILE A 99 -7.26 -7.50 7.21
N ARG A 100 -7.57 -7.99 6.00
CA ARG A 100 -8.94 -8.10 5.52
C ARG A 100 -9.79 -9.00 6.41
N LYS A 101 -9.26 -10.17 6.80
CA LYS A 101 -9.94 -11.10 7.73
C LYS A 101 -10.16 -10.50 9.11
N ALA A 102 -9.27 -9.64 9.57
CA ALA A 102 -9.41 -8.90 10.83
C ALA A 102 -10.47 -7.78 10.77
N GLY A 103 -11.05 -7.51 9.60
CA GLY A 103 -12.10 -6.51 9.39
C GLY A 103 -11.64 -5.26 8.64
N GLY A 104 -10.37 -5.19 8.23
CA GLY A 104 -9.86 -4.10 7.40
C GLY A 104 -10.50 -4.10 6.02
N PHE A 105 -10.76 -2.92 5.47
CA PHE A 105 -11.28 -2.77 4.10
C PHE A 105 -10.88 -1.43 3.48
N ALA A 106 -10.87 -1.41 2.14
CA ALA A 106 -10.66 -0.22 1.33
C ALA A 106 -11.99 0.53 1.08
N ASN A 107 -11.88 1.83 0.82
CA ASN A 107 -12.97 2.67 0.32
C ASN A 107 -12.43 3.65 -0.74
N LYS A 108 -13.28 4.56 -1.23
CA LYS A 108 -12.91 5.49 -2.32
C LYS A 108 -11.76 6.47 -1.98
N THR A 109 -11.32 6.53 -0.73
CA THR A 109 -10.26 7.44 -0.27
C THR A 109 -9.02 6.71 0.22
N THR A 110 -8.88 5.42 -0.09
CA THR A 110 -7.69 4.62 0.25
C THR A 110 -6.92 4.29 -1.02
N GLY A 111 -5.60 4.35 -0.96
CA GLY A 111 -4.69 4.01 -2.04
C GLY A 111 -3.68 2.91 -1.70
N ILE A 112 -2.81 2.66 -2.68
CA ILE A 112 -1.63 1.82 -2.56
C ILE A 112 -0.48 2.54 -3.25
N HIS A 113 0.66 2.68 -2.58
CA HIS A 113 1.87 3.22 -3.19
C HIS A 113 2.91 2.12 -3.31
N ILE A 114 3.50 2.00 -4.50
CA ILE A 114 4.56 1.03 -4.78
C ILE A 114 5.81 1.83 -5.15
N HIS A 115 6.82 1.74 -4.30
CA HIS A 115 8.13 2.36 -4.50
C HIS A 115 9.05 1.35 -5.16
N LEU A 116 9.68 1.74 -6.26
CA LEU A 116 10.64 0.90 -6.99
C LEU A 116 12.04 1.51 -6.85
N ASP A 117 13.03 0.66 -6.57
CA ASP A 117 14.42 1.12 -6.44
C ASP A 117 14.98 1.63 -7.78
N GLY A 118 15.40 2.89 -7.77
CA GLY A 118 15.95 3.61 -8.92
C GLY A 118 17.44 3.36 -9.17
N LYS A 119 18.17 2.73 -8.25
CA LYS A 119 19.65 2.73 -8.24
C LYS A 119 20.29 2.18 -9.53
N ASP A 120 19.72 1.11 -10.08
CA ASP A 120 20.28 0.43 -11.26
C ASP A 120 19.64 0.89 -12.57
N HIS A 121 18.82 1.94 -12.53
CA HIS A 121 18.16 2.46 -13.72
C HIS A 121 19.06 3.45 -14.46
N THR A 122 19.26 3.20 -15.75
CA THR A 122 19.82 4.17 -16.71
C THR A 122 18.69 5.01 -17.33
N PRO A 123 18.99 6.20 -17.90
CA PRO A 123 18.00 6.98 -18.65
C PRO A 123 17.28 6.15 -19.73
N LYS A 124 18.01 5.28 -20.44
CA LYS A 124 17.44 4.35 -21.43
C LYS A 124 16.46 3.37 -20.80
N SER A 125 16.82 2.76 -19.66
CA SER A 125 15.94 1.81 -18.98
C SER A 125 14.66 2.46 -18.42
N LEU A 126 14.76 3.69 -17.91
CA LEU A 126 13.60 4.47 -17.44
C LEU A 126 12.68 4.81 -18.60
N ARG A 127 13.23 5.28 -19.72
CA ARG A 127 12.44 5.55 -20.93
C ARG A 127 11.71 4.30 -21.42
N ASN A 128 12.38 3.14 -21.44
CA ASN A 128 11.75 1.88 -21.79
C ASN A 128 10.61 1.52 -20.83
N PHE A 129 10.81 1.70 -19.52
CA PHE A 129 9.77 1.47 -18.52
C PHE A 129 8.55 2.39 -18.74
N LEU A 130 8.77 3.69 -18.91
CA LEU A 130 7.71 4.66 -19.21
C LEU A 130 6.95 4.30 -20.48
N ASN A 131 7.65 3.91 -21.55
CA ASN A 131 7.03 3.46 -22.80
C ASN A 131 6.15 2.22 -22.60
N ILE A 132 6.59 1.25 -21.78
CA ILE A 132 5.79 0.06 -21.46
C ILE A 132 4.53 0.47 -20.71
N ILE A 133 4.65 1.27 -19.64
CA ILE A 133 3.50 1.74 -18.86
C ILE A 133 2.52 2.53 -19.74
N TYR A 134 3.03 3.46 -20.54
CA TYR A 134 2.24 4.25 -21.47
C TYR A 134 1.50 3.37 -22.50
N SER A 135 2.19 2.42 -23.13
CA SER A 135 1.58 1.49 -24.10
C SER A 135 0.49 0.60 -23.51
N ARG A 136 0.48 0.46 -22.18
CA ARG A 136 -0.49 -0.34 -21.42
C ARG A 136 -1.45 0.51 -20.59
N ASN A 137 -1.45 1.84 -20.74
CA ASN A 137 -2.32 2.74 -19.98
C ASN A 137 -3.76 2.24 -19.94
N ASP A 138 -4.40 2.05 -21.09
CA ASP A 138 -5.82 1.65 -21.14
C ASP A 138 -6.08 0.28 -20.50
N LEU A 139 -5.14 -0.65 -20.64
CA LEU A 139 -5.24 -1.98 -20.06
C LEU A 139 -5.09 -1.91 -18.53
N LEU A 140 -4.16 -1.12 -18.02
CA LEU A 140 -3.99 -0.90 -16.57
C LEU A 140 -5.23 -0.25 -15.96
N TYR A 141 -5.80 0.76 -16.63
CA TYR A 141 -7.02 1.43 -16.15
C TYR A 141 -8.22 0.50 -16.10
N THR A 142 -8.38 -0.32 -17.13
CA THR A 142 -9.47 -1.30 -17.20
C THR A 142 -9.28 -2.39 -16.15
N SER A 143 -8.06 -2.91 -16.00
CA SER A 143 -7.75 -4.00 -15.07
C SER A 143 -7.83 -3.60 -13.60
N LEU A 144 -7.52 -2.33 -13.29
CA LEU A 144 -7.61 -1.78 -11.95
C LEU A 144 -8.97 -1.13 -11.66
N GLU A 145 -9.91 -1.20 -12.61
CA GLU A 145 -11.27 -0.65 -12.50
C GLU A 145 -11.28 0.81 -12.01
N ILE A 146 -10.37 1.63 -12.54
CA ILE A 146 -10.21 3.02 -12.09
C ILE A 146 -11.47 3.83 -12.40
N GLU A 147 -12.20 4.22 -11.36
CA GLU A 147 -13.41 5.05 -11.50
C GLU A 147 -13.07 6.44 -12.05
N ARG A 148 -14.01 7.03 -12.81
CA ARG A 148 -13.87 8.39 -13.37
C ARG A 148 -13.57 9.44 -12.29
N GLU A 149 -14.13 9.29 -11.10
CA GLU A 149 -13.90 10.19 -9.96
C GLU A 149 -12.44 10.21 -9.51
N SER A 150 -11.74 9.08 -9.63
CA SER A 150 -10.33 8.93 -9.26
C SER A 150 -9.36 9.51 -10.29
N MET A 151 -9.82 9.86 -11.50
CA MET A 151 -8.99 10.42 -12.58
C MET A 151 -8.28 11.72 -12.20
N ARG A 152 -8.80 12.45 -11.20
CA ARG A 152 -8.14 13.64 -10.66
C ARG A 152 -6.76 13.32 -10.07
N TYR A 153 -6.63 12.13 -9.47
CA TYR A 153 -5.42 11.66 -8.78
C TYR A 153 -4.68 10.60 -9.62
N CYS A 154 -5.41 9.72 -10.29
CA CYS A 154 -4.88 8.67 -11.17
C CYS A 154 -4.94 9.15 -12.63
N LYS A 155 -4.05 10.07 -13.01
CA LYS A 155 -3.95 10.57 -14.40
C LYS A 155 -3.18 9.59 -15.28
N LYS A 156 -3.65 9.42 -16.53
CA LYS A 156 -2.92 8.62 -17.52
C LYS A 156 -1.56 9.26 -17.77
N MET A 157 -0.57 8.43 -18.08
CA MET A 157 0.74 8.94 -18.47
C MET A 157 0.62 9.77 -19.76
N ASP A 158 1.22 10.95 -19.74
CA ASP A 158 1.14 11.94 -20.82
C ASP A 158 2.03 11.54 -22.01
N THR A 159 1.55 11.74 -23.24
CA THR A 159 2.30 11.47 -24.48
C THR A 159 3.63 12.22 -24.54
N SER A 160 3.69 13.42 -23.99
CA SER A 160 4.90 14.26 -23.97
C SER A 160 6.08 13.63 -23.21
N LEU A 161 5.82 12.65 -22.34
CA LEU A 161 6.85 11.92 -21.58
C LEU A 161 7.52 10.80 -22.38
N VAL A 162 6.91 10.37 -23.50
CA VAL A 162 7.38 9.23 -24.30
C VAL A 162 7.79 9.62 -25.73
N GLU A 163 7.27 10.74 -26.25
CA GLU A 163 7.52 11.22 -27.62
C GLU A 163 8.87 11.93 -27.82
N LYS A 164 9.60 12.27 -26.75
CA LYS A 164 10.96 12.86 -26.80
C LYS A 164 12.02 11.81 -26.55
#